data_AF-A0A1E4HAJ3-F1
#
_entry.id   AF-A0A1E4HAJ3-F1
#
_cell.length_a   1.000
_cell.length_b   1.000
_cell.length_c   1.000
_cell.angle_alpha   90.00
_cell.angle_beta   90.00
_cell.angle_gamma   90.00
#
_symmetry.space_group_name_H-M   'P 1'
#
loop_
_entity.id
_entity.type
_entity.pdbx_description
1 polymer ?
#
loop_
_entity_poly.entity_id
_entity_poly.type
_entity_poly.pdbx_seq_one_letter_code
_entity_poly.pdbx_strand_id
1 'polypeptide(L)'
;MSIVSECDLMRLPNFHRMLASAPSPLDVLEGLPRGAVRAYADAHAHRLALIDARVAPLVEVMNVPGVTCTIASCEGHRNWSGWCARPYVAFKAPVALAAQLTHVLRDGASASRSRLRLYWEITGHFDATNALVFRLTAAVDQRRWLRPVRRGDVDGDIIALRGILADAIVGYQQTMRSPATAAVVAP
;
A
#
# COMPACT_ATOMS: atom_id res chain seq x y z
N MET A 1 -9.81 9.52 -0.47
CA MET A 1 -8.62 10.12 -1.11
C MET A 1 -7.47 9.21 -0.75
N SER A 2 -6.82 8.45 -1.63
CA SER A 2 -6.61 8.54 -3.09
C SER A 2 -6.06 7.16 -3.55
N ILE A 3 -5.95 6.79 -4.84
CA ILE A 3 -5.04 5.69 -5.25
C ILE A 3 -4.33 6.13 -6.54
N VAL A 4 -3.01 6.37 -6.46
CA VAL A 4 -2.14 6.58 -7.63
C VAL A 4 -1.15 5.43 -7.74
N SER A 5 -0.89 4.93 -8.95
CA SER A 5 0.24 4.05 -9.24
C SER A 5 1.44 4.91 -9.64
N GLU A 6 2.50 4.89 -8.82
CA GLU A 6 3.75 5.63 -9.03
C GLU A 6 4.51 5.18 -10.31
N CYS A 7 4.09 4.07 -10.94
CA CYS A 7 4.74 3.51 -12.13
C CYS A 7 4.43 4.22 -13.45
N ASP A 8 3.28 4.89 -13.57
CA ASP A 8 2.92 5.61 -14.81
C ASP A 8 3.76 6.89 -15.01
N LEU A 9 4.37 7.41 -13.94
CA LEU A 9 5.23 8.60 -13.99
C LEU A 9 6.64 8.30 -14.54
N MET A 10 7.11 7.05 -14.42
CA MET A 10 8.53 6.69 -14.65
C MET A 10 8.80 6.02 -16.01
N ARG A 11 7.78 5.82 -16.86
CA ARG A 11 7.93 5.17 -18.19
C ARG A 11 8.02 6.11 -19.38
N LEU A 12 7.96 7.43 -19.19
CA LEU A 12 7.97 8.38 -20.30
C LEU A 12 9.33 9.11 -20.38
N PRO A 13 10.20 8.80 -21.38
CA PRO A 13 11.26 9.72 -21.72
C PRO A 13 10.58 11.01 -22.21
N ASN A 14 10.93 12.15 -21.60
CA ASN A 14 10.39 13.49 -21.86
C ASN A 14 9.12 13.90 -21.08
N PHE A 15 9.02 13.61 -19.78
CA PHE A 15 7.94 14.12 -18.90
C PHE A 15 7.72 15.65 -19.02
N HIS A 16 8.79 16.44 -19.23
CA HIS A 16 8.68 17.89 -19.44
C HIS A 16 8.13 18.31 -20.81
N ARG A 17 8.09 17.43 -21.81
CA ARG A 17 7.66 17.75 -23.19
C ARG A 17 6.20 17.36 -23.47
N MET A 18 5.57 16.59 -22.58
CA MET A 18 4.20 16.10 -22.72
C MET A 18 3.13 16.98 -22.05
N LEU A 19 3.54 18.01 -21.27
CA LEU A 19 2.62 19.05 -20.79
C LEU A 19 2.10 19.95 -21.92
N ALA A 20 2.61 19.79 -23.14
CA ALA A 20 2.23 20.54 -24.34
C ALA A 20 1.41 19.72 -25.36
N SER A 21 1.06 18.46 -25.06
CA SER A 21 0.26 17.61 -25.96
C SER A 21 -0.93 17.02 -25.21
N ALA A 22 -2.13 17.15 -25.79
CA ALA A 22 -3.35 16.62 -25.21
C ALA A 22 -3.22 15.11 -24.90
N PRO A 23 -3.69 14.64 -23.73
CA PRO A 23 -3.62 13.22 -23.37
C PRO A 23 -4.39 12.37 -24.38
N SER A 24 -3.90 11.16 -24.67
CA SER A 24 -4.59 10.28 -25.60
C SER A 24 -5.96 9.89 -25.04
N PRO A 25 -6.99 9.64 -25.88
CA PRO A 25 -8.31 9.23 -25.41
C PRO A 25 -8.31 7.94 -24.58
N LEU A 26 -7.26 7.11 -24.68
CA LEU A 26 -7.07 5.89 -23.89
C LEU A 26 -6.51 6.15 -22.47
N ASP A 27 -5.94 7.33 -22.28
CA ASP A 27 -5.39 7.80 -21.00
C ASP A 27 -6.42 8.56 -20.17
N VAL A 28 -7.62 8.78 -20.68
CA VAL A 28 -8.67 9.53 -20.00
C VAL A 28 -9.81 8.60 -19.62
N LEU A 29 -10.08 8.52 -18.32
CA LEU A 29 -11.10 7.70 -17.72
C LEU A 29 -12.08 8.62 -17.00
N GLU A 30 -13.33 8.67 -17.47
CA GLU A 30 -14.35 9.61 -16.96
C GLU A 30 -13.89 11.08 -17.00
N GLY A 31 -13.22 11.50 -18.07
CA GLY A 31 -12.77 12.89 -18.23
C GLY A 31 -11.54 13.27 -17.40
N LEU A 32 -10.95 12.33 -16.65
CA LEU A 32 -9.73 12.52 -15.88
C LEU A 32 -8.62 11.58 -16.37
N PRO A 33 -7.35 12.01 -16.41
CA PRO A 33 -6.25 11.16 -16.82
C PRO A 33 -6.08 9.93 -15.90
N ARG A 34 -5.55 8.83 -16.42
CA ARG A 34 -5.06 7.68 -15.63
C ARG A 34 -3.98 8.20 -14.69
N GLY A 35 -4.08 7.84 -13.41
CA GLY A 35 -3.24 8.39 -12.34
C GLY A 35 -3.79 9.66 -11.68
N ALA A 36 -4.89 10.24 -12.17
CA ALA A 36 -5.61 11.27 -11.43
C ALA A 36 -6.17 10.72 -10.10
N VAL A 37 -6.16 11.57 -9.07
CA VAL A 37 -6.66 11.24 -7.72
C VAL A 37 -8.16 10.90 -7.77
N ARG A 38 -8.55 9.74 -7.21
CA ARG A 38 -9.95 9.29 -7.08
C ARG A 38 -10.26 8.72 -5.70
N ALA A 39 -11.53 8.72 -5.29
CA ALA A 39 -11.95 8.13 -4.02
C ALA A 39 -11.99 6.60 -4.11
N TYR A 40 -11.55 5.92 -3.04
CA TYR A 40 -11.66 4.46 -2.94
C TYR A 40 -13.10 3.99 -2.73
N ALA A 41 -13.94 4.81 -2.06
CA ALA A 41 -15.35 4.49 -1.76
C ALA A 41 -16.20 4.24 -3.01
N ASP A 42 -15.67 4.57 -4.19
CA ASP A 42 -16.28 4.18 -5.44
C ASP A 42 -15.97 2.71 -5.70
N ALA A 43 -17.01 1.86 -5.66
CA ALA A 43 -17.01 0.51 -6.27
C ALA A 43 -16.56 0.53 -7.76
N HIS A 44 -16.44 1.74 -8.31
CA HIS A 44 -15.91 2.10 -9.60
C HIS A 44 -14.40 1.85 -9.77
N ALA A 45 -13.56 1.99 -8.73
CA ALA A 45 -12.10 1.80 -8.87
C ALA A 45 -11.71 0.36 -9.27
N HIS A 46 -12.38 -0.64 -8.68
CA HIS A 46 -12.24 -2.05 -9.08
C HIS A 46 -12.86 -2.32 -10.46
N ARG A 47 -14.03 -1.72 -10.75
CA ARG A 47 -14.73 -1.88 -12.04
C ARG A 47 -13.96 -1.28 -13.23
N LEU A 48 -13.18 -0.23 -12.96
CA LEU A 48 -12.38 0.48 -13.95
C LEU A 48 -10.93 -0.01 -14.07
N ALA A 49 -10.56 -1.08 -13.34
CA ALA A 49 -9.20 -1.61 -13.31
C ALA A 49 -8.13 -0.55 -12.94
N LEU A 50 -8.45 0.36 -12.01
CA LEU A 50 -7.52 1.39 -11.52
C LEU A 50 -6.56 0.87 -10.44
N ILE A 51 -6.89 -0.27 -9.85
CA ILE A 51 -6.06 -0.96 -8.86
C ILE A 51 -5.49 -2.20 -9.54
N ASP A 52 -4.16 -2.35 -9.49
CA ASP A 52 -3.51 -3.54 -10.01
C ASP A 52 -4.08 -4.80 -9.33
N ALA A 53 -4.54 -5.77 -10.14
CA ALA A 53 -5.30 -6.91 -9.65
C ALA A 53 -4.56 -7.71 -8.56
N ARG A 54 -3.22 -7.76 -8.60
CA ARG A 54 -2.45 -8.53 -7.62
C ARG A 54 -2.23 -7.80 -6.30
N VAL A 55 -2.34 -6.47 -6.23
CA VAL A 55 -2.26 -5.71 -4.97
C VAL A 55 -3.63 -5.40 -4.38
N ALA A 56 -4.70 -5.54 -5.18
CA ALA A 56 -6.08 -5.31 -4.76
C ALA A 56 -6.44 -5.95 -3.40
N PRO A 57 -6.03 -7.20 -3.06
CA PRO A 57 -6.35 -7.78 -1.76
C PRO A 57 -5.79 -6.99 -0.56
N LEU A 58 -4.63 -6.34 -0.71
CA LEU A 58 -4.09 -5.46 0.34
C LEU A 58 -4.84 -4.15 0.40
N VAL A 59 -5.16 -3.58 -0.76
CA VAL A 59 -5.93 -2.34 -0.83
C VAL A 59 -7.28 -2.51 -0.15
N GLU A 60 -7.97 -3.62 -0.41
CA GLU A 60 -9.26 -3.94 0.21
C GLU A 60 -9.20 -3.98 1.74
N VAL A 61 -8.23 -4.72 2.30
CA VAL A 61 -8.06 -4.83 3.76
C VAL A 61 -7.64 -3.51 4.40
N MET A 62 -6.89 -2.68 3.68
CA MET A 62 -6.36 -1.42 4.18
C MET A 62 -7.32 -0.23 4.00
N ASN A 63 -8.54 -0.43 3.50
CA ASN A 63 -9.58 0.60 3.46
C ASN A 63 -10.71 0.27 4.42
N VAL A 64 -10.50 0.54 5.70
CA VAL A 64 -11.52 0.39 6.74
C VAL A 64 -12.08 1.76 7.09
N PRO A 65 -13.38 2.02 6.84
CA PRO A 65 -14.01 3.32 7.11
C PRO A 65 -13.73 3.84 8.52
N GLY A 66 -13.25 5.08 8.60
CA GLY A 66 -12.92 5.75 9.87
C GLY A 66 -11.63 5.25 10.54
N VAL A 67 -10.91 4.27 9.96
CA VAL A 67 -9.70 3.70 10.55
C VAL A 67 -8.51 3.83 9.62
N THR A 68 -8.63 3.39 8.38
CA THR A 68 -7.57 3.47 7.38
C THR A 68 -8.12 3.84 6.00
N CYS A 69 -7.34 4.57 5.23
CA CYS A 69 -7.69 4.91 3.86
C CYS A 69 -6.46 4.79 2.98
N THR A 70 -6.54 3.97 1.94
CA THR A 70 -5.47 3.88 0.95
C THR A 70 -5.38 5.16 0.12
N ILE A 71 -4.11 5.43 -0.17
CA ILE A 71 -3.39 6.50 -0.86
C ILE A 71 -3.03 6.35 -2.34
N ALA A 72 -2.49 5.17 -2.59
CA ALA A 72 -1.70 4.81 -3.75
C ALA A 72 -1.32 3.35 -3.57
N SER A 73 -1.16 2.65 -4.68
CA SER A 73 -0.73 1.26 -4.66
C SER A 73 -0.04 0.90 -5.96
N CYS A 74 0.85 -0.09 -5.89
CA CYS A 74 1.45 -0.71 -7.05
C CYS A 74 1.65 -2.19 -6.73
N GLU A 75 1.38 -3.08 -7.68
CA GLU A 75 1.67 -4.52 -7.53
C GLU A 75 3.16 -4.86 -7.62
N GLY A 76 3.98 -3.87 -7.95
CA GLY A 76 5.38 -4.03 -8.24
C GLY A 76 5.60 -4.54 -9.65
N HIS A 77 6.57 -3.93 -10.33
CA HIS A 77 6.93 -4.25 -11.70
C HIS A 77 8.41 -4.59 -11.80
N ARG A 78 8.72 -5.59 -12.63
CA ARG A 78 10.09 -5.98 -12.95
C ARG A 78 10.44 -5.57 -14.38
N ASN A 79 11.69 -5.19 -14.57
CA ASN A 79 12.34 -5.06 -15.86
C ASN A 79 13.58 -5.97 -15.90
N TRP A 80 14.38 -5.86 -16.96
CA TRP A 80 15.58 -6.66 -17.18
C TRP A 80 16.68 -6.45 -16.12
N SER A 81 16.67 -5.33 -15.39
CA SER A 81 17.65 -5.01 -14.34
C SER A 81 17.15 -5.30 -12.91
N GLY A 82 15.94 -5.81 -12.73
CA GLY A 82 15.37 -6.15 -11.43
C GLY A 82 13.97 -5.59 -11.22
N TRP A 83 13.65 -5.18 -9.99
CA TRP A 83 12.41 -4.46 -9.72
C TRP A 83 12.56 -3.00 -10.15
N CYS A 84 11.80 -2.57 -11.15
CA CYS A 84 11.72 -1.16 -11.50
C CYS A 84 10.78 -0.40 -10.54
N ALA A 85 9.87 -1.11 -9.89
CA ALA A 85 9.08 -0.62 -8.76
C ALA A 85 8.70 -1.78 -7.85
N ARG A 86 8.75 -1.56 -6.54
CA ARG A 86 8.40 -2.58 -5.54
C ARG A 86 6.89 -2.55 -5.27
N PRO A 87 6.29 -3.69 -4.87
CA PRO A 87 4.91 -3.69 -4.44
C PRO A 87 4.74 -2.79 -3.21
N TYR A 88 3.75 -1.92 -3.22
CA TYR A 88 3.44 -1.08 -2.08
C TYR A 88 1.96 -0.72 -1.99
N VAL A 89 1.54 -0.35 -0.77
CA VAL A 89 0.27 0.35 -0.50
C VAL A 89 0.61 1.54 0.40
N ALA A 90 0.32 2.75 -0.08
CA ALA A 90 0.35 3.95 0.74
C ALA A 90 -1.03 4.18 1.37
N PHE A 91 -1.10 4.65 2.60
CA PHE A 91 -2.35 4.82 3.33
C PHE A 91 -2.24 5.86 4.45
N LYS A 92 -3.38 6.43 4.83
CA LYS A 92 -3.58 7.24 6.03
C LYS A 92 -4.14 6.36 7.14
N ALA A 93 -3.64 6.52 8.36
CA ALA A 93 -4.08 5.80 9.55
C ALA A 93 -3.66 6.56 10.82
N PRO A 94 -4.25 6.27 11.99
CA PRO A 94 -3.67 6.66 13.26
C PRO A 94 -2.26 6.07 13.45
N VAL A 95 -1.36 6.82 14.09
CA VAL A 95 0.01 6.37 14.40
C VAL A 95 0.01 5.07 15.21
N ALA A 96 -0.92 4.94 16.17
CA ALA A 96 -1.06 3.75 17.01
C ALA A 96 -1.33 2.48 16.17
N LEU A 97 -2.20 2.59 15.15
CA LEU A 97 -2.46 1.48 14.25
C LEU A 97 -1.23 1.17 13.40
N ALA A 98 -0.57 2.18 12.81
CA ALA A 98 0.66 1.96 12.04
C ALA A 98 1.77 1.28 12.86
N ALA A 99 1.91 1.65 14.14
CA ALA A 99 2.82 1.01 15.07
C ALA A 99 2.44 -0.45 15.34
N GLN A 100 1.16 -0.75 15.58
CA GLN A 100 0.67 -2.11 15.76
C GLN A 100 0.92 -2.97 14.51
N LEU A 101 0.60 -2.47 13.32
CA LEU A 101 0.87 -3.16 12.06
C LEU A 101 2.37 -3.44 11.90
N THR A 102 3.22 -2.47 12.21
CA THR A 102 4.69 -2.64 12.17
C THR A 102 5.16 -3.73 13.12
N HIS A 103 4.61 -3.79 14.33
CA HIS A 103 4.94 -4.81 15.31
C HIS A 103 4.56 -6.21 14.81
N VAL A 104 3.34 -6.39 14.31
CA VAL A 104 2.87 -7.68 13.79
C VAL A 104 3.69 -8.14 12.57
N LEU A 105 4.11 -7.23 11.70
CA LEU A 105 5.00 -7.56 10.58
C LEU A 105 6.38 -8.05 11.04
N ARG A 106 6.95 -7.41 12.07
CA ARG A 106 8.25 -7.80 12.64
C ARG A 106 8.18 -9.15 13.37
N ASP A 107 7.13 -9.36 14.14
CA ASP A 107 6.91 -10.62 14.86
C ASP A 107 6.67 -11.77 13.88
N GLY A 108 5.84 -11.53 12.85
CA GLY A 108 5.61 -12.47 11.76
C GLY A 108 6.89 -12.84 11.02
N ALA A 109 7.76 -11.86 10.75
CA ALA A 109 9.06 -12.09 10.12
C ALA A 109 10.07 -12.84 11.01
N SER A 110 9.97 -12.69 12.33
CA SER A 110 10.88 -13.30 13.30
C SER A 110 10.44 -14.70 13.75
N ALA A 111 9.21 -15.11 13.44
CA ALA A 111 8.69 -16.44 13.77
C ALA A 111 9.42 -17.55 13.00
N SER A 112 9.71 -18.67 13.68
CA SER A 112 10.34 -19.87 13.10
C SER A 112 9.54 -20.48 11.94
N ARG A 113 8.27 -20.12 11.79
CA ARG A 113 7.40 -20.38 10.64
C ARG A 113 6.81 -19.08 10.07
N SER A 114 7.67 -18.09 9.78
CA SER A 114 7.23 -16.87 9.12
C SER A 114 6.41 -17.21 7.89
N ARG A 115 5.16 -16.71 7.85
CA ARG A 115 4.28 -16.82 6.69
C ARG A 115 4.75 -15.92 5.53
N LEU A 116 5.66 -14.99 5.82
CA LEU A 116 6.23 -14.04 4.88
C LEU A 116 7.60 -14.52 4.39
N ARG A 117 7.76 -14.53 3.07
CA ARG A 117 8.97 -14.89 2.35
C ARG A 117 9.90 -13.71 2.20
N LEU A 118 9.38 -12.49 2.20
CA LEU A 118 10.12 -11.25 2.10
C LEU A 118 10.01 -10.46 3.40
N TYR A 119 10.95 -9.56 3.61
CA TYR A 119 10.83 -8.55 4.65
C TYR A 119 9.88 -7.46 4.16
N TRP A 120 8.82 -7.21 4.93
CA TRP A 120 7.86 -6.13 4.68
C TRP A 120 7.94 -5.12 5.80
N GLU A 121 7.82 -3.84 5.45
CA GLU A 121 7.91 -2.76 6.42
C GLU A 121 6.86 -1.69 6.17
N ILE A 122 6.59 -0.92 7.23
CA ILE A 122 5.78 0.29 7.16
C ILE A 122 6.70 1.48 7.48
N THR A 123 6.74 2.46 6.58
CA THR A 123 7.45 3.73 6.78
C THR A 123 6.47 4.90 6.79
N GLY A 124 6.73 5.92 7.60
CA GLY A 124 5.95 7.16 7.66
C GLY A 124 6.66 8.31 6.96
N HIS A 125 5.93 9.13 6.22
CA HIS A 125 6.42 10.36 5.59
C HIS A 125 5.30 11.41 5.55
N PHE A 126 5.67 12.68 5.45
CA PHE A 126 4.71 13.75 5.20
C PHE A 126 4.51 13.92 3.69
N ASP A 127 3.26 14.00 3.25
CA ASP A 127 2.93 14.32 1.86
C ASP A 127 3.10 15.83 1.57
N ALA A 128 2.86 16.24 0.32
CA ALA A 128 2.96 17.64 -0.09
C ALA A 128 1.98 18.58 0.63
N THR A 129 0.97 18.03 1.32
CA THR A 129 0.02 18.79 2.14
C THR A 129 0.40 18.79 3.63
N ASN A 130 1.60 18.29 3.97
CA ASN A 130 2.08 18.07 5.33
C ASN A 130 1.22 17.10 6.15
N ALA A 131 0.45 16.22 5.50
CA ALA A 131 -0.27 15.16 6.19
C ALA A 131 0.61 13.92 6.32
N LEU A 132 0.56 13.26 7.48
CA LEU A 132 1.28 12.01 7.70
C LEU A 132 0.66 10.87 6.88
N VAL A 133 1.49 10.19 6.10
CA VAL A 133 1.14 9.05 5.25
C VAL A 133 2.08 7.91 5.56
N PHE A 134 1.52 6.70 5.61
CA PHE A 134 2.27 5.46 5.79
C PHE A 134 2.40 4.72 4.48
N ARG A 135 3.48 3.96 4.31
CA ARG A 135 3.71 3.09 3.15
C ARG A 135 4.08 1.70 3.63
N LEU A 136 3.24 0.72 3.32
CA LEU A 136 3.58 -0.70 3.39
C LEU A 136 4.30 -1.08 2.10
N THR A 137 5.51 -1.63 2.19
CA THR A 137 6.28 -2.10 1.03
C THR A 137 7.07 -3.35 1.36
N ALA A 138 7.31 -4.19 0.35
CA ALA A 138 8.40 -5.16 0.47
C ALA A 138 9.70 -4.36 0.55
N ALA A 139 10.56 -4.61 1.53
CA ALA A 139 11.82 -3.90 1.77
C ALA A 139 13.04 -4.75 1.39
N VAL A 140 14.19 -4.11 1.14
CA VAL A 140 15.38 -4.86 0.68
C VAL A 140 15.89 -5.59 1.90
N ASP A 141 15.71 -6.91 1.92
CA ASP A 141 16.36 -7.72 2.93
C ASP A 141 17.84 -7.84 2.57
N GLN A 142 18.67 -7.03 3.24
CA GLN A 142 20.12 -7.09 3.10
C GLN A 142 20.66 -8.48 3.46
N ARG A 143 19.94 -9.32 4.21
CA ARG A 143 20.39 -10.68 4.57
C ARG A 143 20.10 -11.72 3.49
N ARG A 144 19.33 -11.38 2.45
CA ARG A 144 18.89 -12.29 1.37
C ARG A 144 19.44 -11.97 -0.02
N TRP A 145 20.50 -11.19 -0.11
CA TRP A 145 21.24 -10.85 -1.34
C TRP A 145 21.55 -12.02 -2.28
N LEU A 146 21.59 -13.26 -1.78
CA LEU A 146 21.91 -14.45 -2.58
C LEU A 146 20.71 -15.07 -3.33
N ARG A 147 19.46 -14.68 -3.02
CA ARG A 147 18.28 -15.26 -3.66
C ARG A 147 17.48 -14.20 -4.43
N PRO A 148 17.39 -14.31 -5.77
CA PRO A 148 16.52 -13.45 -6.56
C PRO A 148 15.06 -13.56 -6.08
N VAL A 149 14.43 -12.43 -5.78
CA VAL A 149 13.01 -12.37 -5.43
C VAL A 149 12.18 -12.76 -6.65
N ARG A 150 11.42 -13.86 -6.57
CA ARG A 150 10.51 -14.30 -7.64
C ARG A 150 9.16 -13.62 -7.48
N ARG A 151 8.44 -13.38 -8.58
CA ARG A 151 7.09 -12.78 -8.51
C ARG A 151 6.14 -13.61 -7.64
N GLY A 152 6.21 -14.94 -7.72
CA GLY A 152 5.43 -15.83 -6.86
C GLY A 152 5.74 -15.71 -5.37
N ASP A 153 6.93 -15.23 -4.97
CA ASP A 153 7.21 -14.95 -3.56
C ASP A 153 6.45 -13.69 -3.10
N VAL A 154 6.39 -12.65 -3.94
CA VAL A 154 5.61 -11.43 -3.68
C VAL A 154 4.12 -11.72 -3.62
N ASP A 155 3.59 -12.43 -4.64
CA ASP A 155 2.16 -12.72 -4.72
C ASP A 155 1.72 -13.61 -3.53
N GLY A 156 2.57 -14.57 -3.13
CA GLY A 156 2.35 -15.39 -1.93
C GLY A 156 2.34 -14.56 -0.64
N ASP A 157 3.26 -13.61 -0.51
CA ASP A 157 3.29 -12.70 0.64
C ASP A 157 2.09 -11.76 0.68
N ILE A 158 1.63 -11.25 -0.46
CA ILE A 158 0.40 -10.42 -0.53
C ILE A 158 -0.80 -11.19 0.03
N ILE A 159 -0.95 -12.47 -0.33
CA ILE A 159 -2.02 -13.32 0.21
C ILE A 159 -1.87 -13.50 1.72
N ALA A 160 -0.66 -13.74 2.22
CA ALA A 160 -0.41 -13.90 3.65
C ALA A 160 -0.66 -12.59 4.44
N LEU A 161 -0.18 -11.47 3.90
CA LEU A 161 -0.34 -10.14 4.47
C LEU A 161 -1.80 -9.74 4.60
N ARG A 162 -2.65 -10.08 3.62
CA ARG A 162 -4.09 -9.82 3.71
C ARG A 162 -4.67 -10.32 5.04
N GLY A 163 -4.36 -11.56 5.43
CA GLY A 163 -4.84 -12.13 6.70
C GLY A 163 -4.21 -11.44 7.91
N ILE A 164 -2.88 -11.28 7.90
CA ILE A 164 -2.13 -10.65 8.99
C ILE A 164 -2.65 -9.23 9.30
N LEU A 165 -2.84 -8.43 8.26
CA LEU A 165 -3.32 -7.05 8.37
C LEU A 165 -4.79 -7.01 8.82
N ALA A 166 -5.64 -7.91 8.30
CA ALA A 166 -7.04 -7.98 8.70
C ALA A 166 -7.17 -8.28 10.20
N ASP A 167 -6.44 -9.29 10.70
CA ASP A 167 -6.45 -9.66 12.12
C ASP A 167 -5.97 -8.50 13.00
N ALA A 168 -4.90 -7.81 12.59
CA ALA A 168 -4.37 -6.68 13.32
C ALA A 168 -5.33 -5.48 13.35
N ILE A 169 -5.97 -5.14 12.23
CA ILE A 169 -6.93 -4.03 12.16
C ILE A 169 -8.16 -4.33 13.03
N VAL A 170 -8.68 -5.56 13.00
CA VAL A 170 -9.79 -5.99 13.86
C VAL A 170 -9.39 -5.88 15.33
N GLY A 171 -8.20 -6.35 15.71
CA GLY A 171 -7.68 -6.21 17.07
C GLY A 171 -7.59 -4.76 17.52
N TYR A 172 -7.09 -3.86 16.66
CA TYR A 172 -7.04 -2.43 16.96
C TYR A 172 -8.43 -1.83 17.23
N GLN A 173 -9.41 -2.15 16.39
CA GLN A 173 -10.78 -1.66 16.57
C GLN A 173 -11.40 -2.14 17.90
N GLN A 174 -11.11 -3.37 18.31
CA GLN A 174 -11.56 -3.91 19.60
C GLN A 174 -10.91 -3.19 20.78
N THR A 175 -9.62 -2.87 20.69
CA THR A 175 -8.92 -2.07 21.70
C THR A 175 -9.49 -0.65 21.81
N MET A 176 -9.80 -0.02 20.68
CA MET A 176 -10.38 1.33 20.67
C MET A 176 -11.84 1.39 21.14
N ARG A 177 -12.58 0.28 21.03
CA ARG A 177 -13.95 0.15 21.54
C ARG A 177 -14.03 -0.26 23.02
N SER A 178 -12.92 -0.70 23.61
CA SER A 178 -12.91 -1.15 25.01
C SER A 178 -12.95 0.06 25.97
N PRO A 179 -13.86 0.07 26.96
CA PRO A 179 -14.03 1.20 27.87
C PRO A 179 -12.82 1.48 28.77
N ALA A 180 -11.87 0.54 28.88
CA ALA A 180 -10.63 0.72 29.64
C ALA A 180 -9.72 1.83 29.08
N THR A 181 -9.77 2.11 27.77
CA THR A 181 -8.93 3.15 27.14
C THR A 181 -9.51 4.55 27.30
N ALA A 182 -10.80 4.68 27.63
CA ALA A 182 -11.43 5.96 27.92
C ALA A 182 -10.97 6.58 29.25
N ALA A 183 -10.41 5.76 30.16
CA ALA A 183 -9.94 6.20 31.48
C ALA A 183 -8.48 6.70 31.50
N VAL A 184 -7.70 6.46 30.45
CA VAL A 184 -6.25 6.82 30.39
C VAL A 184 -6.01 8.13 29.61
N VAL A 185 -7.05 8.71 29.02
CA VAL A 185 -6.98 9.98 28.27
C VAL A 185 -7.98 11.00 28.85
N ALA A 186 -7.98 11.14 30.18
CA ALA A 186 -8.49 12.34 30.84
C ALA A 186 -7.28 13.06 31.48
N PRO A 187 -7.21 14.41 31.37
CA PRO A 187 -6.01 15.20 31.59
C PRO A 187 -5.41 15.11 33.00
#